data_AF-A0A930S6S5-F1
#
_entry.id   AF-A0A930S6S5-F1
#
_cell.length_a   1.000
_cell.length_b   1.000
_cell.length_c   1.000
_cell.angle_alpha   90.00
_cell.angle_beta   90.00
_cell.angle_gamma   90.00
#
_symmetry.space_group_name_H-M   'P 1'
#
loop_
_entity.id
_entity.type
_entity.pdbx_description
1 polymer ?
#
loop_
_entity_poly.entity_id
_entity_poly.type
_entity_poly.pdbx_seq_one_letter_code
_entity_poly.pdbx_strand_id
1 'polypeptide(L)'
;METKKTETLDSVLVAKNFYRVRDAYAIKLYGQDEGMSFDVAGQRLFGSNIAIKDGLLYGSSLGDLTIEAYFQGEVSYLLEATQKLPVDKNRIKSNHYSQDIVLNKVWTSLEGQETSNSIITQFQDKTLLKLRISYNKEFLPTKIQGFYNSQTFNGWRDLFYIDYPYSDQEAFNQAQDAYIQHIQYMETHPEEEAGEFG
;
A
#
# COMPACT_ATOMS: atom_id res chain seq x y z
N MET A 1 25.85 15.64 19.96
CA MET A 1 24.62 16.05 19.25
C MET A 1 23.93 14.76 18.83
N GLU A 2 22.84 14.38 19.50
CA GLU A 2 21.98 13.32 18.99
C GLU A 2 21.30 13.85 17.73
N THR A 3 21.62 13.24 16.59
CA THR A 3 20.88 13.44 15.34
C THR A 3 19.46 12.93 15.57
N LYS A 4 18.50 13.85 15.70
CA LYS A 4 17.08 13.53 15.79
C LYS A 4 16.71 12.67 14.57
N LYS A 5 16.45 11.37 14.76
CA LYS A 5 16.11 10.45 13.67
C LYS A 5 14.85 10.99 12.98
N THR A 6 14.94 11.26 11.69
CA THR A 6 13.80 11.72 10.89
C THR A 6 12.77 10.59 10.80
N GLU A 7 11.54 10.85 11.22
CA GLU A 7 10.40 9.95 11.04
C GLU A 7 10.11 9.83 9.53
N THR A 8 9.99 8.61 9.03
CA THR A 8 9.72 8.31 7.62
C THR A 8 8.32 7.76 7.46
N LEU A 9 7.77 7.86 6.24
CA LEU A 9 6.43 7.35 5.94
C LEU A 9 6.35 5.84 6.18
N ASP A 10 7.39 5.10 5.80
CA ASP A 10 7.58 3.69 6.14
C ASP A 10 7.45 3.44 7.65
N SER A 11 8.20 4.18 8.47
CA SER A 11 8.17 3.99 9.93
C SER A 11 6.80 4.28 10.53
N VAL A 12 6.03 5.21 9.96
CA VAL A 12 4.64 5.48 10.39
C VAL A 12 3.71 4.31 10.03
N LEU A 13 3.83 3.76 8.83
CA LEU A 13 3.02 2.62 8.37
C LEU A 13 3.36 1.34 9.15
N VAL A 14 4.64 1.03 9.31
CA VAL A 14 5.12 -0.11 10.11
C VAL A 14 4.66 0.01 11.57
N ALA A 15 4.77 1.21 12.17
CA ALA A 15 4.31 1.42 13.55
C ALA A 15 2.79 1.30 13.70
N LYS A 16 2.01 1.68 12.68
CA LYS A 16 0.55 1.49 12.68
C LYS A 16 0.17 0.01 12.54
N ASN A 17 1.01 -0.80 11.89
CA ASN A 17 0.91 -2.24 11.70
C ASN A 17 -0.28 -2.70 10.83
N PHE A 18 -1.50 -2.26 11.18
CA PHE A 18 -2.73 -2.63 10.51
C PHE A 18 -3.23 -1.52 9.59
N TYR A 19 -3.27 -1.80 8.30
CA TYR A 19 -3.79 -0.88 7.30
C TYR A 19 -4.22 -1.65 6.05
N ARG A 20 -5.02 -0.98 5.21
CA ARG A 20 -5.45 -1.50 3.93
C ARG A 20 -4.99 -0.56 2.82
N VAL A 21 -4.39 -1.11 1.78
CA VAL A 21 -3.90 -0.37 0.61
C VAL A 21 -4.79 -0.67 -0.57
N ARG A 22 -5.28 0.36 -1.24
CA ARG A 22 -5.99 0.27 -2.51
C ARG A 22 -5.20 0.95 -3.62
N ASP A 23 -5.10 0.29 -4.76
CA ASP A 23 -4.42 0.76 -5.96
C ASP A 23 -5.38 1.62 -6.81
N ALA A 24 -5.01 2.88 -7.01
CA ALA A 24 -5.83 3.81 -7.77
C ALA A 24 -5.94 3.47 -9.27
N TYR A 25 -4.93 2.80 -9.83
CA TYR A 25 -4.97 2.26 -11.19
C TYR A 25 -5.96 1.09 -11.30
N ALA A 26 -5.97 0.17 -10.33
CA ALA A 26 -6.95 -0.91 -10.28
C ALA A 26 -8.39 -0.37 -10.20
N ILE A 27 -8.66 0.61 -9.33
CA ILE A 27 -9.96 1.30 -9.25
C ILE A 27 -10.34 1.90 -10.60
N LYS A 28 -9.40 2.55 -11.29
CA LYS A 28 -9.66 3.19 -12.58
C LYS A 28 -9.99 2.16 -13.67
N LEU A 29 -9.34 1.00 -13.66
CA LEU A 29 -9.56 -0.05 -14.66
C LEU A 29 -10.82 -0.86 -14.43
N TYR A 30 -11.06 -1.27 -13.18
CA TYR A 30 -12.10 -2.23 -12.83
C TYR A 30 -13.32 -1.59 -12.15
N GLY A 31 -13.28 -0.28 -11.89
CA GLY A 31 -14.33 0.47 -11.21
C GLY A 31 -14.31 0.33 -9.69
N GLN A 32 -13.65 -0.71 -9.18
CA GLN A 32 -13.50 -1.00 -7.76
C GLN A 32 -12.14 -1.63 -7.48
N ASP A 33 -11.67 -1.46 -6.25
CA ASP A 33 -10.56 -2.20 -5.67
C ASP A 33 -10.85 -2.33 -4.17
N GLU A 34 -10.99 -3.57 -3.71
CA GLU A 34 -11.20 -3.86 -2.30
C GLU A 34 -9.94 -3.60 -1.47
N GLY A 35 -8.77 -3.69 -2.13
CA GLY A 35 -7.46 -3.48 -1.55
C GLY A 35 -6.92 -4.67 -0.78
N MET A 36 -5.63 -4.60 -0.47
CA MET A 36 -4.92 -5.58 0.34
C MET A 36 -4.79 -5.06 1.78
N SER A 37 -5.23 -5.86 2.75
CA SER A 37 -5.12 -5.57 4.17
C SER A 37 -3.92 -6.26 4.76
N PHE A 38 -3.17 -5.56 5.61
CA PHE A 38 -1.90 -6.03 6.17
C PHE A 38 -1.93 -6.02 7.69
N ASP A 39 -1.36 -7.08 8.28
CA ASP A 39 -0.73 -7.09 9.60
C ASP A 39 0.76 -7.32 9.36
N VAL A 40 1.52 -6.23 9.32
CA VAL A 40 2.93 -6.24 8.91
C VAL A 40 3.79 -7.07 9.87
N ALA A 41 3.59 -6.92 11.18
CA ALA A 41 4.34 -7.61 12.22
C ALA A 41 3.99 -9.11 12.29
N GLY A 42 2.72 -9.46 12.12
CA GLY A 42 2.25 -10.85 12.10
C GLY A 42 2.53 -11.59 10.79
N GLN A 43 3.04 -10.88 9.76
CA GLN A 43 3.18 -11.37 8.39
C GLN A 43 1.88 -11.96 7.83
N ARG A 44 0.77 -11.26 8.07
CA ARG A 44 -0.56 -11.67 7.62
C ARG A 44 -1.11 -10.65 6.64
N LEU A 45 -1.86 -11.15 5.67
CA LEU A 45 -2.60 -10.30 4.74
C LEU A 45 -3.91 -10.94 4.32
N PHE A 46 -4.82 -10.13 3.78
CA PHE A 46 -5.99 -10.63 3.06
C PHE A 46 -6.56 -9.57 2.11
N GLY A 47 -7.10 -10.04 0.98
CA GLY A 47 -7.59 -9.23 -0.13
C GLY A 47 -7.34 -9.95 -1.46
N SER A 48 -7.93 -9.49 -2.55
CA SER A 48 -7.69 -10.04 -3.91
C SER A 48 -7.82 -11.57 -4.00
N ASN A 49 -8.86 -12.13 -3.36
CA ASN A 49 -9.12 -13.58 -3.27
C ASN A 49 -7.99 -14.43 -2.65
N ILE A 50 -7.16 -13.83 -1.80
CA ILE A 50 -6.09 -14.49 -1.04
C ILE A 50 -6.15 -14.07 0.43
N ALA A 51 -5.84 -14.99 1.34
CA ALA A 51 -5.48 -14.65 2.71
C ALA A 51 -4.26 -15.46 3.17
N ILE A 52 -3.37 -14.80 3.91
CA ILE A 52 -2.23 -15.43 4.59
C ILE A 52 -2.43 -15.26 6.08
N LYS A 53 -2.54 -16.36 6.81
CA LYS A 53 -2.71 -16.38 8.26
C LYS A 53 -1.90 -17.54 8.85
N ASP A 54 -1.05 -17.23 9.82
CA ASP A 54 -0.26 -18.23 10.57
C ASP A 54 0.55 -19.19 9.68
N GLY A 55 1.14 -18.65 8.61
CA GLY A 55 1.95 -19.41 7.66
C GLY A 55 1.13 -20.29 6.70
N LEU A 56 -0.18 -20.15 6.69
CA LEU A 56 -1.10 -20.84 5.78
C LEU A 56 -1.65 -19.87 4.74
N LEU A 57 -1.82 -20.38 3.52
CA LEU A 57 -2.46 -19.72 2.40
C LEU A 57 -3.90 -20.21 2.27
N TYR A 58 -4.83 -19.28 2.04
CA TYR A 58 -6.22 -19.54 1.70
C TYR A 58 -6.56 -18.81 0.39
N GLY A 59 -7.37 -19.44 -0.46
CA GLY A 59 -7.80 -18.88 -1.75
C GLY A 59 -6.82 -19.18 -2.89
N SER A 60 -6.60 -18.18 -3.74
CA SER A 60 -5.91 -18.36 -5.01
C SER A 60 -4.47 -18.88 -4.85
N SER A 61 -4.04 -19.72 -5.80
CA SER A 61 -2.66 -20.21 -5.87
C SER A 61 -1.67 -19.06 -6.12
N LEU A 62 -0.52 -19.11 -5.45
CA LEU A 62 0.59 -18.16 -5.64
C LEU A 62 1.49 -18.52 -6.83
N GLY A 63 1.16 -19.59 -7.58
CA GLY A 63 2.03 -20.13 -8.62
C GLY A 63 3.33 -20.69 -8.02
N ASP A 64 4.46 -20.22 -8.54
CA ASP A 64 5.80 -20.67 -8.11
C ASP A 64 6.33 -19.91 -6.88
N LEU A 65 5.59 -18.92 -6.37
CA LEU A 65 6.01 -18.12 -5.22
C LEU A 65 5.77 -18.85 -3.89
N THR A 66 6.71 -18.68 -2.96
CA THR A 66 6.47 -19.04 -1.56
C THR A 66 5.56 -18.00 -0.89
N ILE A 67 4.88 -18.39 0.18
CA ILE A 67 4.06 -17.47 1.00
C ILE A 67 4.89 -16.27 1.47
N GLU A 68 6.12 -16.52 1.91
CA GLU A 68 7.05 -15.47 2.36
C GLU A 68 7.41 -14.52 1.20
N ALA A 69 7.79 -15.05 0.03
CA ALA A 69 8.16 -14.22 -1.11
C ALA A 69 6.98 -13.37 -1.60
N TYR A 70 5.78 -13.95 -1.63
CA TYR A 70 4.56 -13.22 -1.98
C TYR A 70 4.26 -12.11 -0.98
N PHE A 71 4.23 -12.42 0.32
CA PHE A 71 4.01 -11.42 1.37
C PHE A 71 5.02 -10.27 1.30
N GLN A 72 6.31 -10.58 1.16
CA GLN A 72 7.35 -9.56 1.04
C GLN A 72 7.19 -8.72 -0.22
N GLY A 73 6.74 -9.31 -1.34
CA GLY A 73 6.42 -8.59 -2.56
C GLY A 73 5.29 -7.58 -2.36
N GLU A 74 4.17 -8.01 -1.78
CA GLU A 74 3.00 -7.17 -1.51
C GLU A 74 3.34 -6.03 -0.52
N VAL A 75 4.12 -6.31 0.52
CA VAL A 75 4.56 -5.29 1.47
C VAL A 75 5.54 -4.30 0.81
N SER A 76 6.50 -4.79 0.03
CA SER A 76 7.52 -3.94 -0.62
C SER A 76 6.93 -3.07 -1.73
N TYR A 77 5.84 -3.51 -2.35
CA TYR A 77 5.15 -2.77 -3.41
C TYR A 77 4.83 -1.33 -3.01
N LEU A 78 4.34 -1.12 -1.78
CA LEU A 78 4.18 0.21 -1.19
C LEU A 78 5.40 0.63 -0.37
N LEU A 79 5.82 -0.18 0.60
CA LEU A 79 6.71 0.30 1.68
C LEU A 79 8.10 0.71 1.19
N GLU A 80 8.66 0.04 0.18
CA GLU A 80 10.02 0.33 -0.31
C GLU A 80 10.16 1.78 -0.75
N ALA A 81 9.19 2.31 -1.50
CA ALA A 81 9.17 3.71 -1.90
C ALA A 81 9.03 4.66 -0.69
N THR A 82 8.39 4.23 0.39
CA THR A 82 8.12 5.08 1.55
C THR A 82 9.30 5.25 2.53
N GLN A 83 10.34 4.41 2.41
CA GLN A 83 11.46 4.34 3.36
C GLN A 83 12.25 5.65 3.52
N LYS A 84 12.39 6.43 2.44
CA LYS A 84 13.13 7.70 2.45
C LYS A 84 12.24 8.95 2.48
N LEU A 85 10.92 8.78 2.53
CA LEU A 85 9.98 9.90 2.51
C LEU A 85 9.82 10.45 3.93
N PRO A 86 10.24 11.70 4.21
CA PRO A 86 10.15 12.26 5.56
C PRO A 86 8.71 12.63 5.91
N VAL A 87 8.34 12.47 7.18
CA VAL A 87 7.08 12.94 7.75
C VAL A 87 7.37 14.14 8.64
N ASP A 88 6.95 15.34 8.20
CA ASP A 88 7.07 16.57 8.98
C ASP A 88 5.69 16.99 9.50
N LYS A 89 5.34 16.56 10.71
CA LYS A 89 4.02 16.80 11.32
C LYS A 89 3.67 18.30 11.41
N ASN A 90 4.66 19.17 11.63
CA ASN A 90 4.41 20.62 11.69
C ASN A 90 4.03 21.16 10.31
N ARG A 91 4.79 20.78 9.27
CA ARG A 91 4.53 21.19 7.89
C ARG A 91 3.25 20.56 7.33
N ILE A 92 2.96 19.31 7.67
CA ILE A 92 1.71 18.62 7.32
C ILE A 92 0.53 19.39 7.90
N LYS A 93 0.57 19.73 9.19
CA LYS A 93 -0.50 20.48 9.86
C LYS A 93 -0.69 21.87 9.26
N SER A 94 0.39 22.61 8.97
CA SER A 94 0.30 23.95 8.36
C SER A 94 -0.25 23.92 6.94
N ASN A 95 -0.08 22.81 6.22
CA ASN A 95 -0.52 22.64 4.84
C ASN A 95 -1.82 21.81 4.74
N HIS A 96 -2.73 21.97 5.71
CA HIS A 96 -4.04 21.31 5.71
C HIS A 96 -3.96 19.77 5.59
N TYR A 97 -3.06 19.17 6.37
CA TYR A 97 -2.81 17.72 6.40
C TYR A 97 -2.31 17.14 5.07
N SER A 98 -1.41 17.87 4.40
CA SER A 98 -0.78 17.43 3.15
C SER A 98 0.70 17.79 3.09
N GLN A 99 1.47 17.00 2.37
CA GLN A 99 2.90 17.23 2.13
C GLN A 99 3.27 16.93 0.68
N ASP A 100 3.82 17.95 0.01
CA ASP A 100 4.45 17.80 -1.31
C ASP A 100 5.96 17.56 -1.13
N ILE A 101 6.45 16.49 -1.75
CA ILE A 101 7.84 16.04 -1.73
C ILE A 101 8.39 16.06 -3.14
N VAL A 102 9.50 16.78 -3.36
CA VAL A 102 10.26 16.71 -4.61
C VAL A 102 11.21 15.52 -4.52
N LEU A 103 11.00 14.52 -5.37
CA LEU A 103 11.66 13.22 -5.23
C LEU A 103 13.17 13.30 -5.39
N ASN A 104 13.67 14.17 -6.27
CA ASN A 104 15.11 14.33 -6.45
C ASN A 104 15.86 14.75 -5.17
N LYS A 105 15.17 15.31 -4.17
CA LYS A 105 15.78 15.76 -2.91
C LYS A 105 15.90 14.64 -1.88
N VAL A 106 15.07 13.61 -2.00
CA VAL A 106 14.93 12.52 -1.01
C VAL A 106 15.45 11.19 -1.56
N TRP A 107 15.36 11.00 -2.87
CA TRP A 107 15.68 9.74 -3.55
C TRP A 107 16.92 9.84 -4.45
N THR A 108 17.72 10.90 -4.39
CA THR A 108 18.97 11.00 -5.18
C THR A 108 19.86 9.79 -4.97
N SER A 109 19.93 9.28 -3.74
CA SER A 109 20.73 8.10 -3.39
C SER A 109 20.17 6.79 -3.95
N LEU A 110 18.96 6.76 -4.50
CA LEU A 110 18.38 5.60 -5.18
C LEU A 110 18.70 5.59 -6.68
N GLU A 111 19.29 6.65 -7.24
CA GLU A 111 19.62 6.68 -8.67
C GLU A 111 20.64 5.59 -9.02
N GLY A 112 20.35 4.80 -10.06
CA GLY A 112 21.21 3.72 -10.52
C GLY A 112 21.21 2.45 -9.65
N GLN A 113 20.40 2.40 -8.59
CA GLN A 113 20.21 1.18 -7.80
C GLN A 113 19.14 0.29 -8.46
N GLU A 114 19.39 -1.01 -8.56
CA GLU A 114 18.37 -1.96 -9.01
C GLU A 114 17.24 -2.05 -7.96
N THR A 115 16.00 -2.06 -8.43
CA THR A 115 14.80 -2.16 -7.61
C THR A 115 13.67 -2.76 -8.46
N SER A 116 12.79 -3.53 -7.83
CA SER A 116 11.56 -4.02 -8.44
C SER A 116 10.37 -3.08 -8.19
N ASN A 117 10.53 -2.03 -7.37
CA ASN A 117 9.46 -1.10 -7.05
C ASN A 117 9.20 -0.11 -8.19
N SER A 118 8.00 -0.18 -8.79
CA SER A 118 7.61 0.61 -9.96
C SER A 118 7.62 2.13 -9.72
N ILE A 119 7.42 2.60 -8.49
CA ILE A 119 7.44 4.03 -8.16
C ILE A 119 8.87 4.55 -8.19
N ILE A 120 9.81 3.75 -7.67
CA ILE A 120 11.24 4.10 -7.66
C ILE A 120 11.78 4.07 -9.09
N THR A 121 11.42 3.06 -9.91
CA THR A 121 11.82 3.03 -11.32
C THR A 121 11.29 4.23 -12.10
N GLN A 122 10.01 4.60 -11.91
CA GLN A 122 9.43 5.81 -12.53
C GLN A 122 10.15 7.10 -12.13
N PHE A 123 10.65 7.19 -10.89
CA PHE A 123 11.51 8.29 -10.46
C PHE A 123 12.87 8.27 -11.16
N GLN A 124 13.53 7.10 -11.24
CA GLN A 124 14.82 6.94 -11.91
C GLN A 124 14.74 7.34 -13.38
N ASP A 125 13.66 6.95 -14.06
CA ASP A 125 13.34 7.31 -15.46
C ASP A 125 12.94 8.78 -15.65
N LYS A 126 12.92 9.58 -14.57
CA LYS A 126 12.54 11.00 -14.55
C LYS A 126 11.10 11.27 -15.01
N THR A 127 10.25 10.24 -15.02
CA THR A 127 8.83 10.39 -15.36
C THR A 127 8.02 10.86 -14.17
N LEU A 128 8.35 10.41 -12.95
CA LEU A 128 7.74 10.81 -11.69
C LEU A 128 8.66 11.80 -10.95
N LEU A 129 8.16 13.01 -10.71
CA LEU A 129 8.99 14.11 -10.17
C LEU A 129 8.68 14.47 -8.72
N LYS A 130 7.41 14.34 -8.31
CA LYS A 130 6.94 14.71 -6.98
C LYS A 130 5.94 13.71 -6.47
N LEU A 131 5.87 13.59 -5.15
CA LEU A 131 4.74 12.97 -4.47
C LEU A 131 3.97 14.03 -3.69
N ARG A 132 2.66 13.87 -3.61
CA ARG A 132 1.78 14.53 -2.66
C ARG A 132 1.17 13.48 -1.78
N ILE A 133 1.36 13.60 -0.49
CA ILE A 133 0.80 12.69 0.50
C ILE A 133 -0.22 13.46 1.31
N SER A 134 -1.45 12.95 1.35
CA SER A 134 -2.51 13.46 2.23
C SER A 134 -2.54 12.62 3.49
N TYR A 135 -2.89 13.25 4.62
CA TYR A 135 -2.89 12.62 5.94
C TYR A 135 -4.24 12.84 6.63
N ASN A 136 -4.58 11.96 7.58
CA ASN A 136 -5.64 12.21 8.54
C ASN A 136 -5.13 13.08 9.71
N LYS A 137 -6.01 13.37 10.68
CA LYS A 137 -5.66 14.20 11.86
C LYS A 137 -4.61 13.58 12.79
N GLU A 138 -4.38 12.28 12.66
CA GLU A 138 -3.39 11.50 13.42
C GLU A 138 -2.05 11.38 12.69
N PHE A 139 -1.88 12.08 11.55
CA PHE A 139 -0.69 12.03 10.71
C PHE A 139 -0.44 10.65 10.07
N LEU A 140 -1.50 9.85 9.91
CA LEU A 140 -1.46 8.64 9.09
C LEU A 140 -1.76 8.99 7.63
N PRO A 141 -0.96 8.51 6.65
CA PRO A 141 -1.20 8.80 5.25
C PRO A 141 -2.50 8.15 4.77
N THR A 142 -3.29 8.88 3.99
CA THR A 142 -4.57 8.38 3.46
C THR A 142 -4.60 8.32 1.93
N LYS A 143 -3.71 9.08 1.29
CA LYS A 143 -3.62 9.13 -0.17
C LYS A 143 -2.22 9.51 -0.61
N ILE A 144 -1.70 8.81 -1.60
CA ILE A 144 -0.43 9.13 -2.26
C ILE A 144 -0.72 9.45 -3.73
N GLN A 145 -0.24 10.60 -4.19
CA GLN A 145 -0.36 11.04 -5.57
C GLN A 145 1.02 11.29 -6.17
N GLY A 146 1.22 10.94 -7.43
CA GLY A 146 2.41 11.22 -8.22
C GLY A 146 2.21 12.38 -9.19
N PHE A 147 3.17 13.30 -9.27
CA PHE A 147 3.22 14.30 -10.33
C PHE A 147 4.14 13.81 -11.44
N TYR A 148 3.53 13.49 -12.58
CA TYR A 148 4.23 12.97 -13.75
C TYR A 148 4.52 14.05 -14.78
N ASN A 149 5.65 13.89 -15.46
CA ASN A 149 6.08 14.69 -16.60
C ASN A 149 6.54 13.77 -17.73
N SER A 150 5.60 13.05 -18.33
CA SER A 150 5.83 12.25 -19.53
C SER A 150 4.80 12.61 -20.60
N GLN A 151 5.04 12.15 -21.83
CA GLN A 151 4.11 12.36 -22.93
C GLN A 151 2.76 11.66 -22.66
N THR A 152 2.78 10.49 -22.01
CA THR A 152 1.59 9.70 -21.68
C THR A 152 0.87 10.20 -20.44
N PHE A 153 1.63 10.68 -19.44
CA PHE A 153 1.09 11.13 -18.16
C PHE A 153 1.70 12.48 -17.78
N ASN A 154 0.86 13.52 -17.81
CA ASN A 154 1.21 14.84 -17.34
C ASN A 154 0.29 15.27 -16.18
N GLY A 155 0.89 15.75 -15.10
CA GLY A 155 0.20 16.25 -13.91
C GLY A 155 0.02 15.21 -12.80
N TRP A 156 -0.86 15.55 -11.84
CA TRP A 156 -1.14 14.72 -10.68
C TRP A 156 -1.96 13.48 -11.04
N ARG A 157 -1.58 12.33 -10.49
CA ARG A 157 -2.29 11.06 -10.59
C ARG A 157 -2.32 10.40 -9.22
N ASP A 158 -3.44 9.76 -8.92
CA ASP A 158 -3.58 8.98 -7.70
C ASP A 158 -2.81 7.67 -7.88
N LEU A 159 -2.04 7.29 -6.86
CA LEU A 159 -1.28 6.04 -6.83
C LEU A 159 -1.93 5.07 -5.86
N PHE A 160 -2.08 5.50 -4.60
CA PHE A 160 -2.63 4.67 -3.53
C PHE A 160 -3.62 5.43 -2.68
N TYR A 161 -4.59 4.68 -2.17
CA TYR A 161 -5.40 5.03 -1.03
C TYR A 161 -5.05 4.11 0.13
N ILE A 162 -4.93 4.67 1.33
CA ILE A 162 -4.56 3.91 2.53
C ILE A 162 -5.65 4.14 3.56
N ASP A 163 -6.30 3.05 3.97
CA ASP A 163 -7.36 3.04 4.96
C ASP A 163 -6.86 2.37 6.25
N TYR A 164 -7.50 2.71 7.37
CA TYR A 164 -7.20 2.16 8.69
C TYR A 164 -8.46 1.58 9.34
N PRO A 165 -9.06 0.53 8.75
CA PRO A 165 -10.33 -0.02 9.23
C PRO A 165 -10.18 -0.82 10.54
N TYR A 166 -8.96 -1.15 10.95
CA TYR A 166 -8.66 -1.98 12.11
C TYR A 166 -8.13 -1.13 13.27
N SER A 167 -8.81 -1.17 14.40
CA SER A 167 -8.39 -0.50 15.63
C SER A 167 -7.20 -1.20 16.28
N ASP A 168 -7.18 -2.53 16.22
CA ASP A 168 -6.27 -3.41 16.94
C ASP A 168 -6.20 -4.80 16.27
N GLN A 169 -5.42 -5.70 16.89
CA GLN A 169 -5.24 -7.08 16.42
C GLN A 169 -6.54 -7.88 16.41
N GLU A 170 -7.43 -7.68 17.38
CA GLU A 170 -8.68 -8.45 17.47
C GLU A 170 -9.60 -8.06 16.30
N ALA A 171 -9.74 -6.77 16.03
CA ALA A 171 -10.49 -6.27 14.88
C ALA A 171 -9.91 -6.79 13.55
N PHE A 172 -8.59 -6.81 13.40
CA PHE A 172 -7.93 -7.38 12.22
C PHE A 172 -8.22 -8.88 12.09
N ASN A 173 -8.07 -9.64 13.19
CA ASN A 173 -8.30 -11.08 13.20
C ASN A 173 -9.75 -11.43 12.81
N GLN A 174 -10.73 -10.71 13.36
CA GLN A 174 -12.15 -10.91 13.04
C GLN A 174 -12.42 -10.68 11.55
N ALA A 175 -11.87 -9.60 10.98
CA ALA A 175 -12.02 -9.31 9.55
C ALA A 175 -11.34 -10.37 8.67
N GLN A 176 -10.13 -10.81 9.05
CA GLN A 176 -9.41 -11.84 8.33
C GLN A 176 -10.15 -13.20 8.40
N ASP A 177 -10.68 -13.58 9.56
CA ASP A 177 -11.43 -14.82 9.73
C ASP A 177 -12.72 -14.83 8.91
N ALA A 178 -13.46 -13.72 8.90
CA ALA A 178 -14.64 -13.57 8.06
C ALA A 178 -14.30 -13.68 6.56
N TYR A 179 -13.18 -13.08 6.14
CA TYR A 179 -12.72 -13.13 4.76
C TYR A 179 -12.29 -14.55 4.34
N ILE A 180 -11.59 -15.28 5.21
CA ILE A 180 -11.23 -16.70 4.96
C ILE A 180 -12.48 -17.57 4.84
N GLN A 181 -13.46 -17.39 5.73
CA GLN A 181 -14.74 -18.10 5.65
C GLN A 181 -15.46 -17.83 4.32
N HIS A 182 -15.43 -16.58 3.86
CA HIS A 182 -16.02 -16.21 2.58
C HIS A 182 -15.32 -16.91 1.40
N ILE A 183 -13.99 -16.89 1.34
CA ILE A 183 -13.22 -17.62 0.29
C ILE A 183 -13.59 -19.11 0.27
N GLN A 184 -13.57 -19.76 1.44
CA GLN A 184 -13.86 -21.19 1.53
C GLN A 184 -15.31 -21.52 1.14
N TYR A 185 -16.25 -20.62 1.45
CA TYR A 185 -17.62 -20.74 1.01
C TYR A 185 -17.73 -20.67 -0.52
N MET A 186 -17.09 -19.68 -1.16
CA MET A 186 -17.10 -19.53 -2.62
C MET A 186 -16.43 -20.71 -3.33
N GLU A 187 -15.34 -21.26 -2.78
CA GLU A 187 -14.69 -22.47 -3.31
C GLU A 187 -15.61 -23.71 -3.29
N THR A 188 -16.55 -23.77 -2.34
CA THR A 188 -17.49 -24.89 -2.20
C THR A 188 -18.85 -24.64 -2.88
N HIS A 189 -19.13 -23.40 -3.27
CA HIS A 189 -20.39 -22.97 -3.90
C HIS A 189 -20.15 -22.11 -5.17
N PRO A 190 -19.43 -22.62 -6.18
CA PRO A 190 -19.00 -21.84 -7.35
C PRO A 190 -20.15 -21.36 -8.25
N GLU A 191 -21.36 -21.91 -8.12
CA GLU A 191 -22.54 -21.50 -8.91
C GLU A 191 -23.12 -20.14 -8.46
N GLU A 192 -22.77 -19.64 -7.27
CA GLU A 192 -23.24 -18.34 -6.76
C GLU A 192 -22.44 -17.14 -7.32
N GLU A 193 -21.27 -17.35 -7.94
CA GLU A 193 -20.57 -16.28 -8.69
C GLU A 193 -21.28 -15.91 -10.01
N ALA A 194 -22.05 -16.83 -10.60
CA ALA A 194 -22.71 -16.62 -11.89
C ALA A 194 -24.09 -15.93 -11.78
N GLY A 195 -24.53 -15.62 -10.56
CA GLY A 195 -25.92 -15.30 -10.22
C GLY A 195 -26.29 -13.81 -10.12
N GLU A 196 -25.39 -12.86 -10.39
CA GLU A 196 -25.71 -11.42 -10.42
C GLU A 196 -25.22 -10.72 -11.70
N PHE A 197 -25.66 -11.22 -12.85
CA PHE A 197 -25.84 -10.39 -14.06
C PHE A 197 -27.11 -10.86 -14.79
N GLY A 198 -28.27 -10.53 -14.22
CA GLY A 198 -29.59 -10.66 -14.85
C GLY A 198 -30.32 -9.32 -14.86
#